data_AF-A0A7L1F8B6-F1
#
_entry.id   AF-A0A7L1F8B6-F1
#
_cell.length_a   1.000
_cell.length_b   1.000
_cell.length_c   1.000
_cell.angle_alpha   90.00
_cell.angle_beta   90.00
_cell.angle_gamma   90.00
#
_symmetry.space_group_name_H-M   'P 1'
#
loop_
_entity.id
_entity.type
_entity.pdbx_description
1 polymer ?
#
loop_
_entity_poly.entity_id
_entity_poly.type
_entity_poly.pdbx_seq_one_letter_code
_entity_poly.pdbx_strand_id
1 'polypeptide(L)'
;GAILGRSETQECIYYNANWEKDKTNRSGIEPCYGDKDKRRHCFATWKNISGSIEIVKQGCWLDDINCYDRNDCIEKKDSPEVFFCCCEGNMCNERFFYFPEMEVTQ
;
A
#
# COMPACT_ATOMS: atom_id res chain seq x y z
N GLY A 1 -17.04 13.42 23.88
CA GLY A 1 -16.50 12.13 23.42
C GLY A 1 -15.37 12.42 22.48
N ALA A 2 -14.17 11.90 22.78
CA ALA A 2 -13.04 12.02 21.87
C ALA A 2 -13.35 11.17 20.62
N ILE A 3 -13.66 11.85 19.53
CA ILE A 3 -13.81 11.23 18.21
C ILE A 3 -12.39 10.84 17.83
N LEU A 4 -12.08 9.54 17.82
CA LEU A 4 -10.79 9.03 17.37
C LEU A 4 -10.50 9.68 16.01
N GLY A 5 -9.52 10.58 15.99
CA GLY A 5 -9.14 11.31 14.79
C GLY A 5 -8.82 10.31 13.70
N ARG A 6 -9.51 10.43 12.57
CA ARG A 6 -9.19 9.68 11.36
C ARG A 6 -7.70 9.86 11.10
N SER A 7 -6.93 8.77 11.08
CA SER A 7 -5.48 8.84 10.87
C SER A 7 -5.27 9.26 9.41
N GLU A 8 -5.05 10.55 9.19
CA GLU A 8 -4.75 11.10 7.88
C GLU A 8 -3.36 10.59 7.45
N THR A 9 -3.28 9.96 6.28
CA THR A 9 -2.00 9.47 5.74
C THR A 9 -1.18 10.64 5.22
N GLN A 10 -0.12 10.99 5.93
CA GLN A 10 0.78 12.10 5.59
C GLN A 10 2.09 11.64 4.96
N GLU A 11 2.53 10.41 5.27
CA GLU A 11 3.79 9.86 4.78
C GLU A 11 3.73 8.34 4.65
N CYS A 12 4.45 7.81 3.65
CA CYS A 12 4.50 6.40 3.32
C CYS A 12 5.94 5.92 3.13
N ILE A 13 6.15 4.61 3.32
CA ILE A 13 7.38 3.97 2.87
C ILE A 13 7.46 4.08 1.35
N TYR A 14 8.61 4.54 0.86
CA TYR A 14 8.90 4.64 -0.55
C TYR A 14 9.89 3.57 -0.97
N TYR A 15 9.59 2.90 -2.08
CA TYR A 15 10.50 1.97 -2.73
C TYR A 15 10.25 1.95 -4.24
N ASN A 16 11.32 1.87 -5.03
CA ASN A 16 11.24 1.67 -6.47
C ASN A 16 12.30 0.68 -6.96
N ALA A 17 11.88 -0.51 -7.41
CA ALA A 17 12.79 -1.50 -7.99
C ALA A 17 13.50 -0.99 -9.25
N ASN A 18 12.84 -0.13 -10.04
CA ASN A 18 13.34 0.41 -11.30
C ASN A 18 13.99 1.80 -11.15
N TRP A 19 14.49 2.13 -9.95
CA TRP A 19 14.97 3.48 -9.60
C TRP A 19 16.04 4.05 -10.54
N GLU A 20 16.97 3.25 -11.07
CA GLU A 20 17.99 3.71 -12.01
C GLU A 20 17.38 4.20 -13.33
N LYS A 21 16.42 3.43 -13.85
CA LYS A 21 15.71 3.75 -15.10
C LYS A 21 14.75 4.93 -14.90
N ASP A 22 14.04 4.93 -13.77
CA ASP A 22 13.06 5.96 -13.41
C ASP A 22 13.74 7.24 -12.88
N LYS A 23 15.06 7.22 -12.66
CA LYS A 23 15.87 8.31 -12.08
C LYS A 23 15.32 8.80 -10.74
N THR A 24 14.89 7.88 -9.90
CA THR A 24 14.39 8.15 -8.55
C THR A 24 15.38 7.66 -7.49
N ASN A 25 15.11 7.98 -6.23
CA ASN A 25 15.72 7.21 -5.14
C ASN A 25 15.27 5.75 -5.19
N ARG A 26 16.06 4.85 -4.61
CA ARG A 26 15.68 3.43 -4.46
C ARG A 26 14.67 3.23 -3.34
N SER A 27 14.89 3.89 -2.22
CA SER A 27 14.09 3.79 -1.01
C SER A 27 14.04 5.13 -0.28
N GLY A 28 13.08 5.29 0.63
CA GLY A 28 12.97 6.46 1.49
C GLY A 28 11.60 6.57 2.15
N ILE A 29 11.27 7.79 2.56
CA ILE A 29 9.95 8.17 3.03
C ILE A 29 9.39 9.17 2.01
N GLU A 30 8.18 8.91 1.52
CA GLU A 30 7.48 9.80 0.61
C GLU A 30 6.39 10.58 1.36
N PRO A 31 6.46 11.92 1.39
CA PRO A 31 5.36 12.74 1.90
C PRO A 31 4.18 12.73 0.91
N CYS A 32 2.99 12.44 1.40
CA CYS A 32 1.78 12.37 0.61
C CYS A 32 1.08 13.73 0.52
N TYR A 33 1.33 14.46 -0.55
CA TYR A 33 0.63 15.73 -0.80
C TYR A 33 -0.79 15.50 -1.33
N GLY A 34 -1.77 16.25 -0.82
CA GLY A 34 -3.15 16.15 -1.27
C GLY A 34 -4.01 17.37 -0.99
N ASP A 35 -5.15 17.43 -1.68
CA ASP A 35 -6.21 18.39 -1.40
C ASP A 35 -6.85 18.04 -0.05
N LYS A 36 -7.25 19.04 0.75
CA LYS A 36 -7.87 18.84 2.07
C LYS A 36 -9.12 17.94 2.04
N ASP A 37 -9.77 17.83 0.89
CA ASP A 37 -11.00 17.07 0.70
C ASP A 37 -10.77 15.67 0.11
N LYS A 38 -9.53 15.30 -0.21
CA LYS A 38 -9.19 13.99 -0.80
C LYS A 38 -8.43 13.15 0.19
N ARG A 39 -8.84 11.89 0.33
CA ARG A 39 -8.09 10.93 1.14
C ARG A 39 -6.76 10.58 0.50
N ARG A 40 -5.86 10.12 1.36
CA ARG A 40 -4.54 9.60 1.02
C ARG A 40 -4.32 8.26 1.69
N HIS A 41 -3.61 7.41 0.98
CA HIS A 41 -3.31 6.05 1.41
C HIS A 41 -1.83 5.78 1.12
N CYS A 42 -1.29 4.72 1.69
CA CYS A 42 -0.06 4.11 1.22
C CYS A 42 -0.39 2.87 0.39
N PHE A 43 0.56 2.44 -0.45
CA PHE A 43 0.47 1.16 -1.15
C PHE A 43 1.78 0.38 -1.08
N ALA A 44 1.67 -0.93 -1.29
CA ALA A 44 2.78 -1.82 -1.59
C ALA A 44 2.40 -2.73 -2.76
N THR A 45 3.36 -2.99 -3.65
CA THR A 45 3.21 -3.98 -4.71
C THR A 45 4.47 -4.82 -4.85
N TRP A 46 4.28 -6.12 -5.01
CA TRP A 46 5.35 -7.11 -5.00
C TRP A 46 5.02 -8.30 -5.91
N LYS A 47 6.04 -9.10 -6.20
CA LYS A 47 5.91 -10.42 -6.81
C LYS A 47 6.24 -11.48 -5.77
N ASN A 48 5.62 -12.64 -5.91
CA ASN A 48 5.96 -13.84 -5.16
C ASN A 48 6.43 -14.92 -6.14
N ILE A 49 7.75 -15.07 -6.27
CA ILE A 49 8.37 -16.05 -7.17
C ILE A 49 8.75 -17.25 -6.33
N SER A 50 7.90 -18.27 -6.33
CA SER A 50 8.14 -19.53 -5.62
C SER A 50 8.42 -19.35 -4.12
N GLY A 51 7.74 -18.41 -3.46
CA GLY A 51 7.94 -18.08 -2.05
C GLY A 51 8.91 -16.92 -1.80
N SER A 52 9.67 -16.49 -2.80
CA SER A 52 10.54 -15.32 -2.71
C SER A 52 9.77 -14.03 -3.00
N ILE A 53 9.75 -13.13 -2.03
CA ILE A 53 9.10 -11.82 -2.16
C ILE A 53 10.06 -10.83 -2.82
N GLU A 54 9.62 -10.27 -3.96
CA GLU A 54 10.32 -9.21 -4.67
C GLU A 54 9.45 -7.95 -4.68
N ILE A 55 9.80 -6.94 -3.88
CA ILE A 55 9.08 -5.66 -3.86
C ILE A 55 9.30 -4.95 -5.19
N VAL A 56 8.20 -4.51 -5.81
CA VAL A 56 8.22 -3.75 -7.07
C VAL A 56 8.19 -2.26 -6.77
N LYS A 57 7.18 -1.79 -6.01
CA LYS A 57 7.06 -0.38 -5.58
C LYS A 57 6.33 -0.26 -4.23
N GLN A 58 6.65 0.81 -3.50
CA GLN A 58 5.91 1.30 -2.32
C GLN A 58 5.84 2.83 -2.41
N GLY A 59 4.75 3.41 -1.91
CA GLY A 59 4.61 4.87 -1.85
C GLY A 59 3.21 5.35 -1.48
N CYS A 60 2.93 6.61 -1.77
CA CYS A 60 1.63 7.23 -1.61
C CYS A 60 0.65 6.77 -2.70
N TRP A 61 -0.62 6.66 -2.33
CA TRP A 61 -1.73 6.30 -3.19
C TRP A 61 -2.85 7.32 -3.09
N LEU A 62 -3.51 7.55 -4.23
CA LEU A 62 -4.59 8.53 -4.36
C LEU A 62 -5.87 8.03 -3.70
N ASP A 63 -6.85 8.92 -3.55
CA ASP A 63 -8.14 8.65 -2.94
C ASP A 63 -8.88 7.49 -3.62
N ASP A 64 -8.88 6.32 -2.98
CA ASP A 64 -9.42 5.07 -3.51
C ASP A 64 -10.25 4.37 -2.44
N ILE A 65 -11.54 4.16 -2.75
CA ILE A 65 -12.51 3.56 -1.84
C ILE A 65 -12.10 2.15 -1.37
N ASN A 66 -11.28 1.44 -2.16
CA ASN A 66 -10.77 0.12 -1.78
C ASN A 66 -9.81 0.18 -0.58
N CYS A 67 -9.25 1.35 -0.28
CA CYS A 67 -8.27 1.56 0.78
C CYS A 67 -8.88 2.15 2.06
N TYR A 68 -10.16 2.52 2.03
CA TYR A 68 -10.82 3.25 3.11
C TYR A 68 -10.90 2.42 4.39
N ASP A 69 -10.53 3.07 5.50
CA ASP A 69 -10.58 2.56 6.86
C ASP A 69 -9.80 1.23 7.03
N ARG A 70 -8.80 0.99 6.17
CA ARG A 70 -7.89 -0.17 6.21
C ARG A 70 -6.55 0.22 6.82
N ASN A 71 -6.28 -0.19 8.06
CA ASN A 71 -5.00 0.10 8.70
C ASN A 71 -3.85 -0.82 8.24
N ASP A 72 -4.18 -2.05 7.83
CA ASP A 72 -3.21 -3.05 7.41
C ASP A 72 -3.18 -3.18 5.87
N CYS A 73 -1.99 -3.23 5.28
CA CYS A 73 -1.82 -3.43 3.86
C CYS A 73 -1.93 -4.93 3.51
N ILE A 74 -3.11 -5.36 3.05
CA ILE A 74 -3.41 -6.79 2.78
C ILE A 74 -3.88 -6.99 1.34
N GLU A 75 -3.20 -7.88 0.61
CA GLU A 75 -3.68 -8.45 -0.65
C GLU A 75 -4.59 -9.65 -0.37
N LYS A 76 -5.74 -9.69 -1.04
CA LYS A 76 -6.82 -10.67 -0.83
C LYS A 76 -7.20 -11.44 -2.09
N LYS A 77 -6.77 -10.96 -3.27
CA LYS A 77 -7.02 -11.64 -4.54
C LYS A 77 -6.29 -12.97 -4.55
N ASP A 78 -6.96 -14.05 -4.95
CA ASP A 78 -6.32 -15.35 -5.05
C ASP A 78 -5.27 -15.37 -6.17
N SER A 79 -4.05 -15.76 -5.80
CA SER A 79 -2.92 -16.07 -6.68
C SER A 79 -2.66 -15.07 -7.82
N PRO A 80 -2.51 -13.75 -7.53
CA PRO A 80 -2.26 -12.74 -8.55
C PRO A 80 -0.83 -12.83 -9.09
N GLU A 81 -0.63 -12.46 -10.37
CA GLU A 81 0.71 -12.37 -10.97
C GLU A 81 1.56 -11.27 -10.30
N VAL A 82 0.92 -10.16 -9.94
CA VAL A 82 1.50 -9.05 -9.19
C VAL A 82 0.53 -8.71 -8.05
N PHE A 83 1.06 -8.76 -6.83
CA PHE A 83 0.30 -8.51 -5.61
C PHE A 83 0.22 -7.00 -5.37
N PHE A 84 -0.89 -6.54 -4.81
CA PHE A 84 -1.13 -5.15 -4.47
C PHE A 84 -1.93 -5.03 -3.17
N CYS A 85 -1.55 -4.06 -2.34
CA CYS A 85 -2.37 -3.63 -1.22
C CYS A 85 -2.27 -2.12 -1.03
N CYS A 86 -3.27 -1.56 -0.36
CA CYS A 86 -3.28 -0.20 0.10
C CYS A 86 -3.89 -0.09 1.51
N CYS A 87 -3.53 0.98 2.23
CA CYS A 87 -3.91 1.20 3.62
C CYS A 87 -3.93 2.70 3.98
N GLU A 88 -4.62 3.05 5.06
CA GLU A 88 -4.65 4.37 5.70
C GLU A 88 -3.75 4.39 6.94
N GLY A 89 -3.03 5.51 7.13
CA GLY A 89 -2.14 5.75 8.26
C GLY A 89 -0.68 5.86 7.84
N ASN A 90 0.09 6.67 8.60
CA ASN A 90 1.50 6.90 8.31
C ASN A 90 2.28 5.58 8.32
N MET A 91 3.08 5.37 7.28
CA MET A 91 3.92 4.19 7.08
C MET A 91 3.18 2.85 7.14
N CYS A 92 1.86 2.81 6.93
CA CYS A 92 1.08 1.58 7.02
C CYS A 92 1.53 0.51 6.01
N ASN A 93 2.20 0.92 4.92
CA ASN A 93 2.76 0.03 3.91
C ASN A 93 4.16 -0.52 4.25
N GLU A 94 4.71 -0.24 5.44
CA GLU A 94 5.95 -0.86 5.92
C GLU A 94 5.81 -2.39 5.99
N ARG A 95 4.63 -2.87 6.39
CA ARG A 95 4.29 -4.29 6.42
C ARG A 95 3.14 -4.54 5.46
N PHE A 96 3.28 -5.59 4.66
CA PHE A 96 2.24 -6.04 3.75
C PHE A 96 2.06 -7.55 3.88
N PHE A 97 0.82 -8.00 3.73
CA PHE A 97 0.41 -9.38 3.93
C PHE A 97 -0.41 -9.92 2.76
N TYR A 98 -0.47 -11.23 2.66
CA TYR A 98 -1.31 -11.94 1.71
C TYR A 98 -2.25 -12.88 2.46
N PHE A 99 -3.55 -12.61 2.40
CA PHE A 99 -4.61 -13.43 2.99
C PHE A 99 -5.72 -13.61 1.94
N PRO A 100 -5.61 -14.61 1.04
CA PRO A 100 -6.58 -14.78 -0.02
C PRO A 100 -7.97 -15.04 0.56
N GLU A 101 -8.97 -14.33 0.05
CA GLU A 101 -10.36 -14.66 0.33
C GLU A 101 -10.67 -15.97 -0.41
N MET A 102 -10.88 -17.05 0.34
CA MET A 102 -11.34 -18.31 -0.27
C MET A 102 -12.73 -18.05 -0.86
N GLU A 103 -12.88 -18.18 -2.18
CA GLU A 103 -14.21 -18.26 -2.76
C GLU A 103 -14.92 -19.48 -2.17
N VAL A 104 -15.86 -19.25 -1.26
CA VAL A 104 -16.81 -20.28 -0.85
C VAL A 104 -17.69 -20.52 -2.07
N THR A 105 -17.35 -21.53 -2.85
CA THR A 105 -18.22 -22.05 -3.90
C THR A 105 -19.50 -22.55 -3.22
N GLN A 106 -20.60 -21.83 -3.42
CA GLN A 106 -21.96 -22.28 -3.08
C GLN A 106 -22.51 -23.19 -4.17
#